data_AF-A0A7I7NXY5-F1
#
_entry.id   AF-A0A7I7NXY5-F1
#
_cell.length_a   1.000
_cell.length_b   1.000
_cell.length_c   1.000
_cell.angle_alpha   90.00
_cell.angle_beta   90.00
_cell.angle_gamma   90.00
#
_symmetry.space_group_name_H-M   'P 1'
#
loop_
_entity.id
_entity.type
_entity.pdbx_description
1 polymer ?
#
loop_
_entity_poly.entity_id
_entity_poly.type
_entity_poly.pdbx_seq_one_letter_code
_entity_poly.pdbx_strand_id
1 'polypeptide(L)'
;MRTARIIHVIRQIGSLIVTTVTAVSTLNAYRPLARSGYASLFSWMFGLVVTELPLQTLVSQLGGLALTARRLTRPVGIAAWAVAGVSALGLLNFSRAGHRANVPLTEALDTGLGPSRLTESGDLWRKPAGGGTAKTPGLLRMMRIYRDYAHDSNISYGEFGRANHLDIWRRPDLDPTGKAPVLFQIPGGAWTTGNKRGQAHPLMSHLAELGWVCVAINYRHSPRNTWPAHIIDVKRALTWVKAHIAEYGGDPEFIAITGGSAGGHLSSLAALTPNDPQFQPGFEDADTRVQAAVPFYGVYDFTRFNDAMHPMMPALLVKSVVKQRPSTNMQPFITASPVNHVSPDAPPFFVLHGRNDSLVPVEQARGFVERLRQVSNQPVVYAELPFTQHAFDIFGSARAAHTAVAVEQFLAEVYASRRQANAA
;
A
#
# COMPACT_ATOMS: atom_id res chain seq x y z
N MET A 1 -31.65 11.87 45.10
CA MET A 1 -32.30 11.74 43.77
C MET A 1 -31.43 12.22 42.60
N ARG A 2 -30.76 13.38 42.66
CA ARG A 2 -29.92 13.90 41.56
C ARG A 2 -28.78 12.96 41.16
N THR A 3 -28.05 12.40 42.12
CA THR A 3 -26.90 11.50 41.90
C THR A 3 -27.29 10.18 41.22
N ALA A 4 -28.43 9.58 41.58
CA ALA A 4 -28.92 8.35 40.96
C ALA A 4 -29.34 8.56 39.49
N ARG A 5 -29.95 9.72 39.19
CA ARG A 5 -30.29 10.13 37.82
C ARG A 5 -29.04 10.37 36.97
N ILE A 6 -28.02 11.01 37.55
CA ILE A 6 -26.73 11.22 36.88
C ILE A 6 -26.03 9.89 36.59
N ILE A 7 -25.95 8.98 37.57
CA ILE A 7 -25.36 7.64 37.38
C ILE A 7 -26.13 6.84 36.33
N HIS A 8 -27.46 6.93 36.31
CA HIS A 8 -28.28 6.28 35.29
C HIS A 8 -27.97 6.82 33.89
N VAL A 9 -27.90 8.14 33.71
CA VAL A 9 -27.54 8.78 32.43
C VAL A 9 -26.13 8.42 31.99
N ILE A 10 -25.15 8.41 32.89
CA ILE A 10 -23.77 7.99 32.58
C ILE A 10 -23.75 6.53 32.09
N ARG A 11 -24.53 5.64 32.72
CA ARG A 11 -24.67 4.24 32.29
C ARG A 11 -25.35 4.10 30.93
N GLN A 12 -26.34 4.96 30.61
CA GLN A 12 -26.95 5.01 29.26
C GLN A 12 -25.91 5.47 28.22
N ILE A 13 -25.19 6.56 28.48
CA ILE A 13 -24.19 7.12 27.57
C ILE A 13 -23.11 6.09 27.30
N GLY A 14 -22.51 5.50 28.34
CA GLY A 14 -21.48 4.46 28.20
C GLY A 14 -21.95 3.24 27.39
N SER A 15 -23.24 2.89 27.49
CA SER A 15 -23.84 1.77 26.77
C SER A 15 -24.05 2.04 25.27
N LEU A 16 -24.13 3.30 24.85
CA LEU A 16 -24.33 3.73 23.46
C LEU A 16 -23.02 4.01 22.70
N ILE A 17 -21.89 4.17 23.42
CA ILE A 17 -20.60 4.55 22.81
C ILE A 17 -20.25 3.62 21.65
N VAL A 18 -20.38 2.31 21.80
CA VAL A 18 -20.02 1.33 20.75
C VAL A 18 -20.84 1.56 19.48
N THR A 19 -22.16 1.63 19.60
CA THR A 19 -23.07 1.84 18.46
C THR A 19 -22.83 3.20 17.80
N THR A 20 -22.64 4.27 18.58
CA THR A 20 -22.38 5.60 18.04
C THR A 20 -21.03 5.66 17.33
N VAL A 21 -19.96 5.13 17.94
CA VAL A 21 -18.63 5.09 17.34
C VAL A 21 -18.65 4.30 16.04
N THR A 22 -19.28 3.12 16.01
CA THR A 22 -19.36 2.33 14.78
C THR A 22 -20.18 3.05 13.70
N ALA A 23 -21.35 3.60 14.03
CA ALA A 23 -22.17 4.31 13.05
C ALA A 23 -21.47 5.55 12.47
N VAL A 24 -20.80 6.33 13.31
CA VAL A 24 -19.99 7.48 12.86
C VAL A 24 -18.81 7.00 12.00
N SER A 25 -18.17 5.89 12.36
CA SER A 25 -17.09 5.30 11.56
C SER A 25 -17.57 4.80 10.19
N THR A 26 -18.76 4.19 10.13
CA THR A 26 -19.42 3.80 8.87
C THR A 26 -19.72 5.00 7.99
N LEU A 27 -20.28 6.07 8.54
CA LEU A 27 -20.52 7.30 7.81
C LEU A 27 -19.22 7.91 7.29
N ASN A 28 -18.20 7.96 8.15
CA ASN A 28 -16.86 8.45 7.83
C ASN A 28 -16.18 7.65 6.70
N ALA A 29 -16.41 6.35 6.62
CA ALA A 29 -15.88 5.52 5.53
C ALA A 29 -16.47 5.90 4.15
N TYR A 30 -17.76 6.26 4.08
CA TYR A 30 -18.39 6.72 2.84
C TYR A 30 -17.90 8.10 2.42
N ARG A 31 -17.76 9.00 3.39
CA ARG A 31 -17.25 10.35 3.18
C ARG A 31 -16.40 10.74 4.40
N PRO A 32 -15.06 10.80 4.26
CA PRO A 32 -14.18 11.20 5.35
C PRO A 32 -14.69 12.46 6.04
N LEU A 33 -14.97 12.38 7.34
CA LEU A 33 -15.54 13.49 8.11
C LEU A 33 -14.51 14.58 8.39
N ALA A 34 -13.22 14.24 8.31
CA ALA A 34 -12.12 15.18 8.40
C ALA A 34 -11.03 14.83 7.39
N ARG A 35 -10.57 15.84 6.65
CA ARG A 35 -9.45 15.75 5.69
C ARG A 35 -8.31 16.72 6.01
N SER A 36 -8.33 17.28 7.23
CA SER A 36 -7.35 18.24 7.69
C SER A 36 -7.09 18.09 9.20
N GLY A 37 -5.89 18.52 9.61
CA GLY A 37 -5.45 18.47 11.01
C GLY A 37 -5.45 17.07 11.62
N TYR A 38 -5.33 16.99 12.95
CA TYR A 38 -5.29 15.70 13.66
C TYR A 38 -6.56 14.86 13.52
N ALA A 39 -7.70 15.49 13.22
CA ALA A 39 -8.97 14.80 13.00
C ALA A 39 -8.93 13.86 11.78
N SER A 40 -8.11 14.15 10.76
CA SER A 40 -7.98 13.26 9.60
C SER A 40 -7.30 11.93 9.94
N LEU A 41 -6.45 11.87 10.96
CA LEU A 41 -5.87 10.62 11.45
C LEU A 41 -6.94 9.69 12.02
N PHE A 42 -7.91 10.24 12.74
CA PHE A 42 -9.07 9.46 13.23
C PHE A 42 -9.97 9.05 12.06
N SER A 43 -10.25 9.97 11.13
CA SER A 43 -11.01 9.67 9.92
C SER A 43 -10.36 8.52 9.14
N TRP A 44 -9.04 8.55 8.94
CA TRP A 44 -8.29 7.48 8.30
C TRP A 44 -8.41 6.17 9.08
N MET A 45 -8.05 6.16 10.36
CA MET A 45 -7.99 4.94 11.17
C MET A 45 -9.36 4.24 11.24
N PHE A 46 -10.42 4.98 11.56
CA PHE A 46 -11.76 4.41 11.65
C PHE A 46 -12.35 4.06 10.29
N GLY A 47 -12.08 4.87 9.26
CA GLY A 47 -12.47 4.57 7.89
C GLY A 47 -11.85 3.27 7.41
N LEU A 48 -10.54 3.11 7.59
CA LEU A 48 -9.78 1.95 7.14
C LEU A 48 -10.28 0.65 7.78
N VAL A 49 -10.50 0.65 9.10
CA VAL A 49 -11.02 -0.54 9.80
C VAL A 49 -12.40 -0.92 9.25
N VAL A 50 -13.27 0.06 9.02
CA VAL A 50 -14.63 -0.20 8.55
C VAL A 50 -14.65 -0.68 7.09
N THR A 51 -13.80 -0.16 6.23
CA THR A 51 -13.79 -0.54 4.80
C THR A 51 -13.13 -1.89 4.57
N GLU A 52 -12.12 -2.25 5.37
CA GLU A 52 -11.31 -3.46 5.19
C GLU A 52 -11.70 -4.61 6.12
N LEU A 53 -12.31 -4.32 7.28
CA LEU A 53 -12.83 -5.29 8.25
C LEU A 53 -14.31 -5.06 8.59
N PRO A 54 -15.21 -4.91 7.58
CA PRO A 54 -16.60 -4.54 7.81
C PRO A 54 -17.39 -5.59 8.60
N LEU A 55 -17.16 -6.88 8.36
CA LEU A 55 -17.89 -7.96 9.05
C LEU A 55 -17.46 -8.10 10.51
N GLN A 56 -16.17 -7.93 10.80
CA GLN A 56 -15.63 -7.93 12.16
C GLN A 56 -16.19 -6.73 12.94
N THR A 57 -16.27 -5.58 12.28
CA THR A 57 -16.90 -4.39 12.85
C THR A 57 -18.39 -4.60 13.11
N LEU A 58 -19.10 -5.26 12.20
CA LEU A 58 -20.52 -5.60 12.36
C LEU A 58 -20.75 -6.53 13.56
N VAL A 59 -19.95 -7.59 13.67
CA VAL A 59 -20.02 -8.52 14.81
C VAL A 59 -19.73 -7.79 16.12
N SER A 60 -18.72 -6.91 16.14
CA SER A 60 -18.38 -6.11 17.33
C SER A 60 -19.50 -5.15 17.72
N GLN A 61 -20.15 -4.50 16.75
CA GLN A 61 -21.29 -3.61 16.98
C GLN A 61 -22.49 -4.36 17.56
N LEU A 62 -22.90 -5.45 16.90
CA LEU A 62 -24.08 -6.21 17.32
C LEU A 62 -23.86 -6.89 18.67
N GLY A 63 -22.67 -7.47 18.89
CA GLY A 63 -22.28 -8.07 20.16
C GLY A 63 -22.22 -7.03 21.29
N GLY A 64 -21.60 -5.87 21.04
CA GLY A 64 -21.54 -4.77 21.99
C GLY A 64 -22.94 -4.27 22.38
N LEU A 65 -23.82 -4.05 21.38
CA LEU A 65 -25.19 -3.61 21.64
C LEU A 65 -26.01 -4.67 22.37
N ALA A 66 -25.88 -5.95 22.02
CA ALA A 66 -26.57 -7.03 22.72
C ALA A 66 -26.18 -7.11 24.21
N LEU A 67 -24.89 -6.90 24.53
CA LEU A 67 -24.38 -6.89 25.89
C LEU A 67 -24.86 -5.68 26.71
N THR A 68 -25.11 -4.53 26.06
CA THR A 68 -25.52 -3.31 26.74
C THR A 68 -27.03 -3.04 26.69
N ALA A 69 -27.79 -3.70 25.79
CA ALA A 69 -29.21 -3.44 25.55
C ALA A 69 -30.07 -3.51 26.82
N ARG A 70 -29.80 -4.46 27.72
CA ARG A 70 -30.54 -4.60 29.01
C ARG A 70 -30.37 -3.41 29.94
N ARG A 71 -29.34 -2.59 29.74
CA ARG A 71 -29.07 -1.39 30.52
C ARG A 71 -29.82 -0.18 29.96
N LEU A 72 -30.35 -0.25 28.73
CA LEU A 72 -30.99 0.86 28.04
C LEU A 72 -32.47 0.98 28.39
N THR A 73 -33.00 2.21 28.43
CA THR A 73 -34.46 2.40 28.45
C THR A 73 -35.06 1.96 27.10
N ARG A 74 -36.33 1.54 27.07
CA ARG A 74 -37.00 1.10 25.83
C ARG A 74 -36.84 2.08 24.64
N PRO A 75 -37.09 3.39 24.77
CA PRO A 75 -36.93 4.32 23.64
C PRO A 75 -35.46 4.43 23.18
N VAL A 76 -34.51 4.46 24.13
CA VAL A 76 -33.08 4.52 23.81
C VAL A 76 -32.62 3.23 23.14
N GLY A 77 -33.09 2.07 23.60
CA GLY A 77 -32.82 0.78 22.99
C GLY A 77 -33.33 0.69 21.55
N ILE A 78 -34.56 1.13 21.29
CA ILE A 78 -35.12 1.18 19.93
C ILE A 78 -34.26 2.06 19.02
N ALA A 79 -33.90 3.27 19.47
CA ALA A 79 -33.04 4.16 18.70
C ALA A 79 -31.65 3.55 18.44
N ALA A 80 -31.05 2.91 19.44
CA ALA A 80 -29.75 2.25 19.31
C ALA A 80 -29.79 1.11 18.28
N TRP A 81 -30.81 0.25 18.33
CA TRP A 81 -31.00 -0.81 17.34
C TRP A 81 -31.28 -0.27 15.93
N ALA A 82 -32.03 0.82 15.81
CA ALA A 82 -32.25 1.47 14.51
C ALA A 82 -30.93 2.02 13.92
N VAL A 83 -30.14 2.73 14.72
CA VAL A 83 -28.82 3.24 14.30
C VAL A 83 -27.87 2.10 13.94
N ALA A 84 -27.83 1.05 14.76
CA ALA A 84 -27.04 -0.15 14.48
C ALA A 84 -27.49 -0.83 13.18
N GLY A 85 -28.80 -0.89 12.91
CA GLY A 85 -29.35 -1.43 11.67
C GLY A 85 -28.91 -0.65 10.44
N VAL A 86 -28.96 0.69 10.48
CA VAL A 86 -28.47 1.54 9.38
C VAL A 86 -26.96 1.38 9.18
N SER A 87 -26.18 1.39 10.26
CA SER A 87 -24.74 1.12 10.19
C SER A 87 -24.44 -0.28 9.62
N ALA A 88 -25.22 -1.29 10.00
CA ALA A 88 -25.07 -2.65 9.50
C ALA A 88 -25.26 -2.73 7.98
N LEU A 89 -26.24 -2.02 7.42
CA LEU A 89 -26.41 -1.91 5.96
C LEU A 89 -25.18 -1.30 5.29
N GLY A 90 -24.61 -0.24 5.86
CA GLY A 90 -23.36 0.36 5.38
C GLY A 90 -22.16 -0.60 5.44
N LEU A 91 -22.01 -1.34 6.54
CA LEU A 91 -20.97 -2.36 6.70
C LEU A 91 -21.12 -3.50 5.69
N LEU A 92 -22.35 -3.98 5.46
CA LEU A 92 -22.63 -4.99 4.44
C LEU A 92 -22.32 -4.47 3.03
N ASN A 93 -22.56 -3.19 2.75
CA ASN A 93 -22.16 -2.57 1.49
C ASN A 93 -20.62 -2.50 1.34
N PHE A 94 -19.87 -2.14 2.39
CA PHE A 94 -18.41 -2.19 2.34
C PHE A 94 -17.88 -3.62 2.13
N SER A 95 -18.50 -4.61 2.78
CA SER A 95 -18.18 -6.02 2.54
C SER A 95 -18.40 -6.38 1.07
N ARG A 96 -19.55 -6.03 0.50
CA ARG A 96 -19.84 -6.22 -0.93
C ARG A 96 -18.82 -5.50 -1.83
N ALA A 97 -18.47 -4.25 -1.51
CA ALA A 97 -17.51 -3.47 -2.28
C ALA A 97 -16.08 -4.02 -2.18
N GLY A 98 -15.71 -4.65 -1.07
CA GLY A 98 -14.44 -5.38 -0.91
C GLY A 98 -14.38 -6.62 -1.79
N HIS A 99 -15.42 -7.46 -1.74
CA HIS A 99 -15.51 -8.69 -2.55
C HIS A 99 -15.77 -8.44 -4.04
N ARG A 100 -16.12 -7.21 -4.42
CA ARG A 100 -16.24 -6.77 -5.82
C ARG A 100 -15.11 -5.84 -6.26
N ALA A 101 -14.02 -5.78 -5.49
CA ALA A 101 -12.87 -4.94 -5.85
C ALA A 101 -12.20 -5.40 -7.15
N ASN A 102 -12.39 -6.66 -7.56
CA ASN A 102 -11.95 -7.15 -8.87
C ASN A 102 -12.56 -6.36 -10.04
N VAL A 103 -13.78 -5.83 -9.93
CA VAL A 103 -14.43 -5.13 -11.04
C VAL A 103 -13.64 -3.88 -11.49
N PRO A 104 -13.40 -2.87 -10.62
CA PRO A 104 -12.60 -1.71 -11.02
C PRO A 104 -11.12 -2.05 -11.31
N LEU A 105 -10.61 -3.15 -10.76
CA LEU A 105 -9.24 -3.61 -11.04
C LEU A 105 -9.13 -4.21 -12.45
N THR A 106 -10.07 -5.07 -12.84
CA THR A 106 -10.15 -5.64 -14.19
C THR A 106 -10.36 -4.54 -15.21
N GLU A 107 -11.28 -3.60 -14.96
CA GLU A 107 -11.51 -2.44 -15.85
C GLU A 107 -10.22 -1.61 -16.05
N ALA A 108 -9.47 -1.36 -14.97
CA ALA A 108 -8.20 -0.65 -15.05
C ALA A 108 -7.16 -1.41 -15.89
N LEU A 109 -7.02 -2.72 -15.68
CA LEU A 109 -6.10 -3.58 -16.43
C LEU A 109 -6.48 -3.63 -17.92
N ASP A 110 -7.76 -3.82 -18.22
CA ASP A 110 -8.24 -3.90 -19.61
C ASP A 110 -8.06 -2.55 -20.33
N THR A 111 -8.23 -1.44 -19.62
CA THR A 111 -7.95 -0.09 -20.16
C THR A 111 -6.46 0.13 -20.42
N GLY A 112 -5.59 -0.32 -19.51
CA GLY A 112 -4.15 -0.04 -19.58
C GLY A 112 -3.33 -1.02 -20.42
N LEU A 113 -3.77 -2.28 -20.53
CA LEU A 113 -3.08 -3.36 -21.25
C LEU A 113 -3.86 -3.86 -22.48
N GLY A 114 -5.13 -3.45 -22.62
CA GLY A 114 -6.05 -3.98 -23.61
C GLY A 114 -6.83 -5.22 -23.12
N PRO A 115 -8.00 -5.51 -23.72
CA PRO A 115 -8.87 -6.60 -23.30
C PRO A 115 -8.32 -8.00 -23.64
N SER A 116 -7.30 -8.08 -24.51
CA SER A 116 -6.65 -9.33 -24.91
C SER A 116 -5.45 -9.72 -24.03
N ARG A 117 -5.19 -8.97 -22.95
CA ARG A 117 -4.14 -9.27 -21.98
C ARG A 117 -4.29 -10.66 -21.37
N LEU A 118 -3.23 -11.15 -20.76
CA LEU A 118 -3.26 -12.33 -19.90
C LEU A 118 -4.18 -12.06 -18.69
N THR A 119 -5.22 -12.89 -18.57
CA THR A 119 -6.14 -12.91 -17.43
C THR A 119 -5.77 -13.99 -16.42
N GLU A 120 -4.99 -14.98 -16.84
CA GLU A 120 -4.37 -16.00 -16.02
C GLU A 120 -2.90 -16.10 -16.35
N SER A 121 -2.06 -16.33 -15.34
CA SER A 121 -0.63 -16.53 -15.52
C SER A 121 -0.24 -17.89 -16.10
N GLY A 122 -1.20 -18.82 -16.28
CA GLY A 122 -0.94 -20.15 -16.81
C GLY A 122 0.23 -20.85 -16.12
N ASP A 123 1.23 -21.23 -16.93
CA ASP A 123 2.48 -21.87 -16.53
C ASP A 123 3.66 -20.88 -16.38
N LEU A 124 3.43 -19.55 -16.46
CA LEU A 124 4.49 -18.55 -16.27
C LEU A 124 5.12 -18.69 -14.88
N TRP A 125 4.31 -19.04 -13.89
CA TRP A 125 4.68 -19.14 -12.50
C TRP A 125 4.80 -20.60 -12.05
N ARG A 126 5.87 -20.92 -11.31
CA ARG A 126 6.06 -22.25 -10.72
C ARG A 126 5.17 -22.40 -9.49
N LYS A 127 3.91 -22.81 -9.69
CA LYS A 127 2.97 -23.17 -8.61
C LYS A 127 3.47 -24.44 -7.89
N PRO A 128 3.17 -24.64 -6.58
CA PRO A 128 3.57 -25.85 -5.87
C PRO A 128 2.94 -27.11 -6.49
N ALA A 129 3.62 -28.25 -6.37
CA ALA A 129 3.01 -29.54 -6.67
C ALA A 129 2.03 -29.93 -5.55
N GLY A 130 0.71 -29.92 -5.83
CA GLY A 130 -0.35 -30.31 -4.90
C GLY A 130 -1.21 -29.17 -4.35
N GLY A 131 -2.17 -29.49 -3.47
CA GLY A 131 -3.21 -28.57 -2.98
C GLY A 131 -2.81 -27.58 -1.88
N GLY A 132 -1.54 -27.52 -1.48
CA GLY A 132 -1.01 -26.45 -0.62
C GLY A 132 -0.25 -25.46 -1.52
N THR A 133 -0.42 -24.15 -1.46
CA THR A 133 -0.29 -23.32 -0.25
C THR A 133 -1.01 -21.97 -0.35
N ALA A 134 -2.11 -21.83 -1.10
CA ALA A 134 -2.94 -20.62 -1.00
C ALA A 134 -3.80 -20.66 0.26
N LYS A 135 -3.20 -20.38 1.43
CA LYS A 135 -3.98 -20.28 2.68
C LYS A 135 -4.87 -19.05 2.56
N THR A 136 -6.18 -19.25 2.74
CA THR A 136 -7.21 -18.20 2.60
C THR A 136 -6.81 -16.92 3.35
N PRO A 137 -6.95 -15.73 2.74
CA PRO A 137 -6.72 -14.46 3.40
C PRO A 137 -7.51 -14.34 4.70
N GLY A 138 -6.94 -13.68 5.72
CA GLY A 138 -7.63 -13.43 6.98
C GLY A 138 -6.70 -13.00 8.11
N LEU A 139 -7.28 -12.52 9.21
CA LEU A 139 -6.52 -11.96 10.34
C LEU A 139 -5.51 -12.96 10.94
N LEU A 140 -5.92 -14.23 11.12
CA LEU A 140 -5.03 -15.29 11.61
C LEU A 140 -3.90 -15.60 10.63
N ARG A 141 -4.18 -15.54 9.32
CA ARG A 141 -3.18 -15.72 8.27
C ARG A 141 -2.15 -14.58 8.31
N MET A 142 -2.61 -13.33 8.47
CA MET A 142 -1.73 -12.16 8.61
C MET A 142 -0.74 -12.28 9.77
N MET A 143 -1.14 -12.89 10.89
CA MET A 143 -0.27 -13.13 12.04
C MET A 143 0.85 -14.16 11.77
N ARG A 144 0.67 -15.04 10.75
CA ARG A 144 1.63 -16.11 10.41
C ARG A 144 2.42 -15.82 9.14
N ILE A 145 1.89 -15.01 8.23
CA ILE A 145 2.46 -14.75 6.89
C ILE A 145 3.94 -14.44 6.95
N TYR A 146 4.37 -13.54 7.85
CA TYR A 146 5.77 -13.15 7.96
C TYR A 146 6.66 -14.37 8.27
N ARG A 147 6.29 -15.16 9.28
CA ARG A 147 7.05 -16.36 9.66
C ARG A 147 7.03 -17.44 8.58
N ASP A 148 5.93 -17.53 7.84
CA ASP A 148 5.74 -18.57 6.83
C ASP A 148 6.55 -18.31 5.55
N TYR A 149 7.02 -17.07 5.29
CA TYR A 149 7.73 -16.72 4.03
C TYR A 149 9.06 -15.98 4.22
N ALA A 150 9.22 -15.16 5.27
CA ALA A 150 10.44 -14.38 5.51
C ALA A 150 11.48 -15.21 6.26
N HIS A 151 12.20 -16.08 5.53
CA HIS A 151 13.16 -17.02 6.11
C HIS A 151 14.55 -16.40 6.31
N ASP A 152 14.99 -15.57 5.37
CA ASP A 152 16.28 -14.90 5.41
C ASP A 152 16.04 -13.44 5.82
N SER A 153 16.41 -13.08 7.05
CA SER A 153 16.01 -11.80 7.64
C SER A 153 17.17 -11.01 8.24
N ASN A 154 17.02 -9.68 8.25
CA ASN A 154 18.01 -8.72 8.74
C ASN A 154 19.35 -8.79 8.02
N ILE A 155 19.33 -9.09 6.72
CA ILE A 155 20.51 -9.03 5.87
C ILE A 155 20.89 -7.56 5.67
N SER A 156 22.15 -7.22 5.89
CA SER A 156 22.63 -5.86 5.69
C SER A 156 22.93 -5.60 4.21
N TYR A 157 22.45 -4.46 3.70
CA TYR A 157 22.81 -3.94 2.38
C TYR A 157 23.66 -2.66 2.45
N GLY A 158 23.97 -2.17 3.65
CA GLY A 158 24.66 -0.89 3.83
C GLY A 158 25.13 -0.61 5.25
N GLU A 159 25.77 0.54 5.44
CA GLU A 159 26.50 0.90 6.66
C GLU A 159 25.60 1.41 7.81
N PHE A 160 24.33 1.77 7.55
CA PHE A 160 23.47 2.41 8.55
C PHE A 160 22.74 1.41 9.48
N GLY A 161 23.38 0.27 9.75
CA GLY A 161 22.90 -0.78 10.66
C GLY A 161 21.47 -1.21 10.32
N ARG A 162 20.58 -1.25 11.33
CA ARG A 162 19.18 -1.69 11.16
C ARG A 162 18.39 -0.91 10.12
N ALA A 163 18.77 0.33 9.81
CA ALA A 163 18.14 1.12 8.76
C ALA A 163 18.47 0.59 7.36
N ASN A 164 19.60 -0.11 7.19
CA ASN A 164 19.99 -0.78 5.95
C ASN A 164 19.87 -2.30 6.03
N HIS A 165 18.80 -2.80 6.66
CA HIS A 165 18.48 -4.22 6.65
C HIS A 165 17.36 -4.52 5.67
N LEU A 166 17.40 -5.69 5.06
CA LEU A 166 16.34 -6.28 4.24
C LEU A 166 15.96 -7.68 4.72
N ASP A 167 14.80 -8.14 4.30
CA ASP A 167 14.31 -9.51 4.47
C ASP A 167 13.91 -10.08 3.10
N ILE A 168 14.18 -11.37 2.89
CA ILE A 168 13.82 -12.10 1.67
C ILE A 168 12.67 -13.05 1.97
N TRP A 169 11.65 -12.95 1.15
CA TRP A 169 10.41 -13.69 1.21
C TRP A 169 10.35 -14.65 0.02
N ARG A 170 10.20 -15.93 0.30
CA ARG A 170 10.09 -16.98 -0.72
C ARG A 170 9.41 -18.19 -0.11
N ARG A 171 8.94 -19.11 -0.96
CA ARG A 171 8.53 -20.42 -0.44
C ARG A 171 9.76 -21.22 -0.01
N PRO A 172 9.65 -22.08 1.00
CA PRO A 172 10.71 -23.00 1.39
C PRO A 172 11.16 -23.95 0.26
N ASP A 173 10.25 -24.32 -0.64
CA ASP A 173 10.46 -25.25 -1.75
C ASP A 173 10.86 -24.57 -3.06
N LEU A 174 11.10 -23.25 -3.04
CA LEU A 174 11.55 -22.54 -4.24
C LEU A 174 12.95 -23.03 -4.61
N ASP A 175 13.10 -23.46 -5.86
CA ASP A 175 14.37 -23.84 -6.48
C ASP A 175 15.36 -22.65 -6.45
N PRO A 176 16.48 -22.74 -5.71
CA PRO A 176 17.48 -21.69 -5.64
C PRO A 176 18.19 -21.39 -6.97
N THR A 177 18.00 -22.22 -8.00
CA THR A 177 18.54 -22.02 -9.34
C THR A 177 17.49 -21.51 -10.35
N GLY A 178 16.24 -21.35 -9.91
CA GLY A 178 15.06 -21.21 -10.76
C GLY A 178 14.85 -19.85 -11.44
N LYS A 179 15.73 -18.85 -11.21
CA LYS A 179 15.61 -17.47 -11.73
C LYS A 179 14.18 -16.93 -11.59
N ALA A 180 13.66 -16.94 -10.38
CA ALA A 180 12.33 -16.46 -10.07
C ALA A 180 12.24 -14.93 -10.20
N PRO A 181 11.17 -14.36 -10.78
CA PRO A 181 10.98 -12.92 -10.82
C PRO A 181 10.95 -12.32 -9.40
N VAL A 182 11.45 -11.08 -9.28
CA VAL A 182 11.67 -10.43 -7.98
C VAL A 182 10.70 -9.27 -7.77
N LEU A 183 10.06 -9.21 -6.60
CA LEU A 183 9.32 -8.03 -6.14
C LEU A 183 10.13 -7.27 -5.08
N PHE A 184 10.54 -6.05 -5.37
CA PHE A 184 11.28 -5.17 -4.46
C PHE A 184 10.32 -4.18 -3.76
N GLN A 185 10.10 -4.39 -2.46
CA GLN A 185 9.13 -3.67 -1.64
C GLN A 185 9.80 -2.59 -0.79
N ILE A 186 9.28 -1.36 -0.88
CA ILE A 186 9.65 -0.23 -0.01
C ILE A 186 8.50 0.16 0.93
N PRO A 187 8.71 0.19 2.25
CA PRO A 187 7.64 0.50 3.20
C PRO A 187 7.30 1.99 3.21
N GLY A 188 6.05 2.28 3.53
CA GLY A 188 5.56 3.61 3.88
C GLY A 188 5.96 4.04 5.29
N GLY A 189 5.21 4.99 5.85
CA GLY A 189 5.47 5.56 7.18
C GLY A 189 5.92 7.02 7.14
N ALA A 190 5.47 7.77 6.13
CA ALA A 190 5.68 9.21 6.01
C ALA A 190 7.15 9.63 6.14
N TRP A 191 8.07 8.82 5.59
CA TRP A 191 9.53 8.96 5.62
C TRP A 191 10.18 9.06 7.01
N THR A 192 9.38 8.96 8.07
CA THR A 192 9.78 9.23 9.47
C THR A 192 9.64 7.99 10.36
N THR A 193 8.88 7.00 9.90
CA THR A 193 8.57 5.75 10.59
C THR A 193 8.40 4.63 9.57
N GLY A 194 8.05 3.44 10.04
CA GLY A 194 7.89 2.25 9.20
C GLY A 194 9.06 1.30 9.36
N ASN A 195 8.94 0.13 8.76
CA ASN A 195 10.00 -0.85 8.58
C ASN A 195 9.54 -1.90 7.55
N LYS A 196 10.44 -2.82 7.19
CA LYS A 196 10.23 -3.96 6.28
C LYS A 196 9.16 -4.98 6.70
N ARG A 197 8.43 -4.75 7.79
CA ARG A 197 7.34 -5.60 8.29
C ARG A 197 6.03 -4.82 8.37
N GLY A 198 4.92 -5.48 8.03
CA GLY A 198 3.56 -5.01 8.31
C GLY A 198 2.84 -4.32 7.16
N GLN A 199 3.51 -4.09 6.02
CA GLN A 199 2.88 -3.60 4.79
C GLN A 199 3.10 -4.58 3.63
N ALA A 200 2.23 -4.51 2.61
CA ALA A 200 2.27 -5.36 1.42
C ALA A 200 2.26 -6.88 1.68
N HIS A 201 1.99 -7.34 2.91
CA HIS A 201 1.94 -8.78 3.24
C HIS A 201 0.96 -9.56 2.35
N PRO A 202 -0.27 -9.08 2.04
CA PRO A 202 -1.15 -9.77 1.09
C PRO A 202 -0.52 -9.94 -0.29
N LEU A 203 0.13 -8.89 -0.82
CA LEU A 203 0.80 -8.93 -2.12
C LEU A 203 2.01 -9.86 -2.11
N MET A 204 2.94 -9.67 -1.17
CA MET A 204 4.17 -10.46 -1.09
C MET A 204 3.89 -11.93 -0.84
N SER A 205 2.93 -12.28 0.03
CA SER A 205 2.57 -13.68 0.24
C SER A 205 1.90 -14.30 -0.98
N HIS A 206 1.05 -13.55 -1.70
CA HIS A 206 0.45 -14.01 -2.94
C HIS A 206 1.50 -14.29 -4.02
N LEU A 207 2.43 -13.37 -4.25
CA LEU A 207 3.51 -13.57 -5.23
C LEU A 207 4.48 -14.66 -4.80
N ALA A 208 4.85 -14.73 -3.52
CA ALA A 208 5.69 -15.82 -3.00
C ALA A 208 5.01 -17.17 -3.23
N GLU A 209 3.69 -17.30 -3.02
CA GLU A 209 2.94 -18.53 -3.33
C GLU A 209 3.02 -18.93 -4.81
N LEU A 210 3.17 -17.96 -5.71
CA LEU A 210 3.38 -18.17 -7.15
C LEU A 210 4.85 -18.38 -7.53
N GLY A 211 5.75 -18.45 -6.54
CA GLY A 211 7.16 -18.73 -6.77
C GLY A 211 7.99 -17.49 -7.10
N TRP A 212 7.51 -16.29 -6.80
CA TRP A 212 8.33 -15.08 -6.80
C TRP A 212 9.25 -15.04 -5.57
N VAL A 213 10.34 -14.28 -5.69
CA VAL A 213 11.13 -13.83 -4.54
C VAL A 213 10.74 -12.39 -4.23
N CYS A 214 10.29 -12.09 -3.01
CA CYS A 214 10.04 -10.71 -2.59
C CYS A 214 11.13 -10.23 -1.63
N VAL A 215 11.57 -8.98 -1.77
CA VAL A 215 12.57 -8.36 -0.92
C VAL A 215 11.96 -7.13 -0.27
N ALA A 216 11.87 -7.12 1.06
CA ALA A 216 11.36 -5.99 1.82
C ALA A 216 12.50 -5.29 2.56
N ILE A 217 12.61 -3.97 2.39
CA ILE A 217 13.76 -3.20 2.91
C ILE A 217 13.37 -2.24 4.03
N ASN A 218 14.30 -1.96 4.93
CA ASN A 218 14.31 -0.72 5.69
C ASN A 218 15.03 0.37 4.89
N TYR A 219 14.86 1.64 5.27
CA TYR A 219 15.71 2.76 4.86
C TYR A 219 15.85 3.74 6.04
N ARG A 220 16.82 4.66 5.97
CA ARG A 220 16.99 5.71 6.98
C ARG A 220 15.78 6.65 7.05
N HIS A 221 15.31 6.93 8.27
CA HIS A 221 14.16 7.82 8.49
C HIS A 221 14.55 9.24 8.92
N SER A 222 13.67 10.17 8.56
CA SER A 222 13.62 11.53 9.09
C SER A 222 13.06 11.56 10.52
N PRO A 223 13.29 12.63 11.32
CA PRO A 223 14.05 13.84 10.99
C PRO A 223 15.57 13.72 11.17
N ARG A 224 16.05 12.53 11.57
CA ARG A 224 17.47 12.26 11.79
C ARG A 224 18.25 12.21 10.48
N ASN A 225 17.67 11.55 9.47
CA ASN A 225 18.21 11.48 8.11
C ASN A 225 17.18 12.11 7.17
N THR A 226 17.57 13.19 6.51
CA THR A 226 16.70 13.98 5.63
C THR A 226 16.84 13.54 4.19
N TRP A 227 15.92 13.98 3.35
CA TRP A 227 16.07 13.94 1.91
C TRP A 227 17.49 14.41 1.48
N PRO A 228 18.19 13.71 0.56
CA PRO A 228 17.79 12.53 -0.21
C PRO A 228 18.21 11.17 0.40
N ALA A 229 18.50 11.07 1.71
CA ALA A 229 19.00 9.82 2.32
C ALA A 229 18.10 8.60 2.06
N HIS A 230 16.78 8.81 2.03
CA HIS A 230 15.79 7.74 1.79
C HIS A 230 15.95 7.09 0.41
N ILE A 231 16.00 7.90 -0.66
CA ILE A 231 16.11 7.38 -2.03
C ILE A 231 17.48 6.75 -2.30
N ILE A 232 18.54 7.29 -1.69
CA ILE A 232 19.89 6.73 -1.76
C ILE A 232 19.89 5.31 -1.16
N ASP A 233 19.25 5.11 -0.01
CA ASP A 233 19.17 3.80 0.62
C ASP A 233 18.34 2.81 -0.20
N VAL A 234 17.23 3.25 -0.81
CA VAL A 234 16.42 2.44 -1.71
C VAL A 234 17.25 1.96 -2.90
N LYS A 235 17.98 2.87 -3.56
CA LYS A 235 18.82 2.51 -4.70
C LYS A 235 19.99 1.61 -4.31
N ARG A 236 20.63 1.85 -3.15
CA ARG A 236 21.70 0.98 -2.64
C ARG A 236 21.19 -0.43 -2.35
N ALA A 237 20.00 -0.54 -1.77
CA ALA A 237 19.36 -1.84 -1.56
C ALA A 237 19.01 -2.53 -2.89
N LEU A 238 18.57 -1.79 -3.91
CA LEU A 238 18.33 -2.34 -5.24
C LEU A 238 19.62 -2.87 -5.89
N THR A 239 20.74 -2.16 -5.74
CA THR A 239 22.06 -2.65 -6.18
C THR A 239 22.44 -3.95 -5.47
N TRP A 240 22.20 -4.03 -4.15
CA TRP A 240 22.41 -5.27 -3.40
C TRP A 240 21.54 -6.40 -3.93
N VAL A 241 20.26 -6.15 -4.21
CA VAL A 241 19.35 -7.15 -4.78
C VAL A 241 19.88 -7.64 -6.12
N LYS A 242 20.26 -6.77 -7.04
CA LYS A 242 20.83 -7.18 -8.34
C LYS A 242 22.09 -8.03 -8.19
N ALA A 243 22.94 -7.72 -7.21
CA ALA A 243 24.18 -8.45 -6.98
C ALA A 243 23.97 -9.84 -6.34
N HIS A 244 22.99 -9.97 -5.44
CA HIS A 244 22.90 -11.12 -4.53
C HIS A 244 21.63 -11.96 -4.67
N ILE A 245 20.57 -11.47 -5.32
CA ILE A 245 19.27 -12.16 -5.29
C ILE A 245 19.27 -13.52 -5.97
N ALA A 246 20.21 -13.74 -6.90
CA ALA A 246 20.45 -15.05 -7.52
C ALA A 246 20.81 -16.13 -6.51
N GLU A 247 21.50 -15.78 -5.41
CA GLU A 247 21.84 -16.71 -4.32
C GLU A 247 20.58 -17.23 -3.58
N TYR A 248 19.46 -16.50 -3.71
CA TYR A 248 18.18 -16.80 -3.09
C TYR A 248 17.14 -17.30 -4.12
N GLY A 249 17.58 -17.63 -5.34
CA GLY A 249 16.73 -18.12 -6.43
C GLY A 249 16.03 -17.05 -7.25
N GLY A 250 16.29 -15.76 -7.00
CA GLY A 250 15.70 -14.66 -7.77
C GLY A 250 16.46 -14.36 -9.07
N ASP A 251 15.75 -13.75 -10.02
CA ASP A 251 16.28 -13.26 -11.29
C ASP A 251 16.66 -11.78 -11.17
N PRO A 252 17.95 -11.41 -11.18
CA PRO A 252 18.37 -10.02 -11.11
C PRO A 252 17.98 -9.20 -12.37
N GLU A 253 17.59 -9.88 -13.46
CA GLU A 253 17.18 -9.26 -14.73
C GLU A 253 15.69 -8.93 -14.80
N PHE A 254 14.90 -9.41 -13.83
CA PHE A 254 13.47 -9.09 -13.70
C PHE A 254 13.09 -8.72 -12.27
N ILE A 255 13.15 -7.42 -11.99
CA ILE A 255 12.80 -6.82 -10.71
C ILE A 255 11.64 -5.83 -10.94
N ALA A 256 10.50 -6.11 -10.31
CA ALA A 256 9.39 -5.17 -10.17
C ALA A 256 9.49 -4.42 -8.84
N ILE A 257 9.31 -3.10 -8.83
CA ILE A 257 9.40 -2.28 -7.63
C ILE A 257 8.00 -1.85 -7.15
N THR A 258 7.77 -1.86 -5.84
CA THR A 258 6.49 -1.47 -5.24
C THR A 258 6.70 -0.78 -3.89
N GLY A 259 5.70 -0.03 -3.45
CA GLY A 259 5.69 0.58 -2.14
C GLY A 259 4.38 1.29 -1.84
N GLY A 260 4.06 1.43 -0.56
CA GLY A 260 2.86 2.14 -0.09
C GLY A 260 3.20 3.53 0.44
N SER A 261 2.39 4.55 0.12
CA SER A 261 2.51 5.90 0.70
C SER A 261 3.88 6.54 0.43
N ALA A 262 4.66 6.86 1.46
CA ALA A 262 6.07 7.27 1.33
C ALA A 262 6.93 6.24 0.56
N GLY A 263 6.63 4.94 0.69
CA GLY A 263 7.26 3.90 -0.11
C GLY A 263 6.80 3.92 -1.57
N GLY A 264 5.54 4.30 -1.83
CA GLY A 264 5.01 4.51 -3.19
C GLY A 264 5.64 5.73 -3.89
N HIS A 265 5.96 6.76 -3.11
CA HIS A 265 6.79 7.89 -3.54
C HIS A 265 8.19 7.41 -3.96
N LEU A 266 8.88 6.69 -3.06
CA LEU A 266 10.26 6.23 -3.30
C LEU A 266 10.35 5.19 -4.41
N SER A 267 9.38 4.27 -4.52
CA SER A 267 9.34 3.27 -5.58
C SER A 267 9.15 3.90 -6.95
N SER A 268 8.23 4.87 -7.07
CA SER A 268 8.04 5.62 -8.31
C SER A 268 9.28 6.42 -8.67
N LEU A 269 9.90 7.08 -7.70
CA LEU A 269 11.09 7.88 -7.96
C LEU A 269 12.27 7.03 -8.42
N ALA A 270 12.52 5.90 -7.75
CA ALA A 270 13.59 4.98 -8.13
C ALA A 270 13.38 4.44 -9.55
N ALA A 271 12.14 4.08 -9.91
CA ALA A 271 11.79 3.59 -11.24
C ALA A 271 11.97 4.65 -12.35
N LEU A 272 11.77 5.93 -12.03
CA LEU A 272 11.85 7.04 -12.99
C LEU A 272 13.22 7.73 -13.04
N THR A 273 14.14 7.35 -12.16
CA THR A 273 15.50 7.93 -12.11
C THR A 273 16.57 6.85 -12.26
N PRO A 274 16.44 5.87 -13.18
CA PRO A 274 17.42 4.80 -13.29
C PRO A 274 18.81 5.38 -13.53
N ASN A 275 19.79 4.92 -12.74
CA ASN A 275 21.21 5.31 -12.84
C ASN A 275 21.49 6.81 -12.66
N ASP A 276 20.54 7.58 -12.13
CA ASP A 276 20.78 8.99 -11.83
C ASP A 276 21.84 9.12 -10.71
N PRO A 277 23.02 9.71 -11.01
CA PRO A 277 24.12 9.84 -10.05
C PRO A 277 23.75 10.74 -8.86
N GLN A 278 22.78 11.66 -9.00
CA GLN A 278 22.32 12.51 -7.89
C GLN A 278 21.76 11.68 -6.72
N PHE A 279 21.27 10.46 -7.00
CA PHE A 279 20.72 9.55 -6.01
C PHE A 279 21.60 8.31 -5.77
N GLN A 280 22.82 8.27 -6.31
CA GLN A 280 23.75 7.15 -6.18
C GLN A 280 25.16 7.55 -5.72
N PRO A 281 25.32 8.46 -4.74
CA PRO A 281 26.64 8.89 -4.31
C PRO A 281 27.45 7.71 -3.75
N GLY A 282 28.61 7.47 -4.35
CA GLY A 282 29.53 6.39 -4.02
C GLY A 282 29.20 5.03 -4.63
N PHE A 283 28.24 4.97 -5.56
CA PHE A 283 27.88 3.78 -6.36
C PHE A 283 27.27 4.20 -7.70
N GLU A 284 27.84 5.22 -8.33
CA GLU A 284 27.33 5.88 -9.53
C GLU A 284 27.27 4.91 -10.73
N ASP A 285 28.21 3.97 -10.83
CA ASP A 285 28.27 2.98 -11.92
C ASP A 285 27.29 1.81 -11.77
N ALA A 286 26.59 1.72 -10.63
CA ALA A 286 25.66 0.62 -10.37
C ALA A 286 24.38 0.75 -11.19
N ASP A 287 23.94 -0.35 -11.81
CA ASP A 287 22.64 -0.41 -12.48
C ASP A 287 21.50 -0.46 -11.46
N THR A 288 20.56 0.48 -11.57
CA THR A 288 19.36 0.61 -10.72
C THR A 288 18.08 0.59 -11.54
N ARG A 289 18.13 0.08 -12.79
CA ARG A 289 16.93 -0.13 -13.61
C ARG A 289 16.04 -1.25 -13.07
N VAL A 290 14.73 -1.04 -13.17
CA VAL A 290 13.68 -1.99 -12.81
C VAL A 290 12.76 -2.22 -14.01
N GLN A 291 12.09 -3.37 -14.05
CA GLN A 291 11.29 -3.81 -15.19
C GLN A 291 9.82 -3.39 -15.10
N ALA A 292 9.33 -3.08 -13.91
CA ALA A 292 7.97 -2.59 -13.68
C ALA A 292 7.88 -1.83 -12.36
N ALA A 293 6.91 -0.90 -12.26
CA ALA A 293 6.64 -0.16 -11.03
C ALA A 293 5.16 -0.24 -10.63
N VAL A 294 4.90 -0.60 -9.38
CA VAL A 294 3.54 -0.77 -8.85
C VAL A 294 3.37 0.05 -7.55
N PRO A 295 3.32 1.39 -7.62
CA PRO A 295 3.17 2.23 -6.44
C PRO A 295 1.72 2.23 -5.91
N PHE A 296 1.59 2.14 -4.59
CA PHE A 296 0.32 2.19 -3.87
C PHE A 296 0.17 3.52 -3.15
N TYR A 297 -0.89 4.27 -3.47
CA TYR A 297 -1.34 5.48 -2.79
C TYR A 297 -0.19 6.47 -2.44
N GLY A 298 0.74 6.63 -3.37
CA GLY A 298 1.98 7.39 -3.17
C GLY A 298 1.77 8.91 -3.23
N VAL A 299 2.80 9.64 -2.78
CA VAL A 299 2.91 11.09 -3.01
C VAL A 299 3.83 11.28 -4.21
N TYR A 300 3.33 11.84 -5.31
CA TYR A 300 4.05 11.91 -6.58
C TYR A 300 4.51 13.33 -6.94
N ASP A 301 3.96 14.33 -6.24
CA ASP A 301 4.29 15.74 -6.40
C ASP A 301 4.34 16.44 -5.04
N PHE A 302 5.54 16.82 -4.61
CA PHE A 302 5.82 17.54 -3.36
C PHE A 302 5.56 19.05 -3.48
N THR A 303 5.24 19.57 -4.66
CA THR A 303 5.05 21.00 -4.94
C THR A 303 3.58 21.42 -4.92
N ARG A 304 2.66 20.46 -5.03
CA ARG A 304 1.19 20.70 -5.06
C ARG A 304 0.55 20.97 -3.70
N PHE A 305 1.11 21.93 -2.96
CA PHE A 305 0.70 22.24 -1.58
C PHE A 305 -0.75 22.69 -1.42
N ASN A 306 -1.37 23.25 -2.46
CA ASN A 306 -2.66 23.94 -2.36
C ASN A 306 -3.86 23.10 -2.84
N ASP A 307 -3.62 22.08 -3.65
CA ASP A 307 -4.67 21.40 -4.44
C ASP A 307 -4.62 19.88 -4.37
N ALA A 308 -3.44 19.28 -4.17
CA ALA A 308 -3.28 17.82 -4.08
C ALA A 308 -2.45 17.39 -2.86
N MET A 309 -2.42 18.18 -1.79
CA MET A 309 -1.64 17.87 -0.60
C MET A 309 -2.48 17.98 0.67
N HIS A 310 -2.37 16.98 1.56
CA HIS A 310 -3.03 17.04 2.86
C HIS A 310 -2.42 18.18 3.70
N PRO A 311 -3.21 19.00 4.44
CA PRO A 311 -2.71 20.19 5.13
C PRO A 311 -1.59 19.98 6.17
N MET A 312 -1.43 18.75 6.68
CA MET A 312 -0.32 18.41 7.58
C MET A 312 0.99 18.10 6.85
N MET A 313 0.93 17.73 5.56
CA MET A 313 2.10 17.30 4.80
C MET A 313 3.14 18.41 4.58
N PRO A 314 2.78 19.68 4.26
CA PRO A 314 3.77 20.75 4.09
C PRO A 314 4.63 20.92 5.35
N ALA A 315 4.01 20.90 6.54
CA ALA A 315 4.73 20.99 7.80
C ALA A 315 5.66 19.78 8.03
N LEU A 316 5.22 18.57 7.69
CA LEU A 316 6.06 17.37 7.77
C LEU A 316 7.28 17.46 6.84
N LEU A 317 7.06 17.83 5.58
CA LEU A 317 8.12 17.97 4.59
C LEU A 317 9.14 19.05 5.01
N VAL A 318 8.66 20.23 5.40
CA VAL A 318 9.52 21.37 5.76
C VAL A 318 10.26 21.16 7.08
N LYS A 319 9.65 20.51 8.08
CA LYS A 319 10.26 20.38 9.42
C LYS A 319 11.06 19.10 9.61
N SER A 320 10.72 18.04 8.88
CA SER A 320 11.28 16.70 9.12
C SER A 320 11.97 16.10 7.91
N VAL A 321 11.33 16.10 6.74
CA VAL A 321 11.80 15.31 5.58
C VAL A 321 12.84 16.06 4.76
N VAL A 322 12.46 17.20 4.20
CA VAL A 322 13.34 18.06 3.37
C VAL A 322 14.15 19.01 4.25
N LYS A 323 13.57 19.47 5.37
CA LYS A 323 14.21 20.42 6.30
C LYS A 323 14.65 21.74 5.65
N GLN A 324 13.96 22.13 4.57
CA GLN A 324 14.12 23.41 3.88
C GLN A 324 12.74 24.01 3.60
N ARG A 325 12.69 25.33 3.43
CA ARG A 325 11.45 26.03 3.07
C ARG A 325 11.33 26.13 1.55
N PRO A 326 10.17 25.81 0.95
CA PRO A 326 9.96 25.98 -0.49
C PRO A 326 10.17 27.43 -0.96
N SER A 327 9.88 28.42 -0.10
CA SER A 327 10.08 29.85 -0.40
C SER A 327 11.54 30.26 -0.54
N THR A 328 12.48 29.48 0.01
CA THR A 328 13.93 29.75 -0.07
C THR A 328 14.64 28.80 -1.01
N ASN A 329 14.21 27.54 -1.05
CA ASN A 329 14.75 26.54 -1.96
C ASN A 329 13.67 25.52 -2.34
N MET A 330 13.13 25.68 -3.55
CA MET A 330 12.13 24.77 -4.11
C MET A 330 12.77 23.52 -4.72
N GLN A 331 14.06 23.57 -5.08
CA GLN A 331 14.70 22.52 -5.87
C GLN A 331 14.61 21.12 -5.23
N PRO A 332 14.80 20.93 -3.90
CA PRO A 332 14.64 19.62 -3.28
C PRO A 332 13.22 19.06 -3.40
N PHE A 333 12.18 19.92 -3.39
CA PHE A 333 10.79 19.48 -3.55
C PHE A 333 10.51 19.07 -5.00
N ILE A 334 11.04 19.82 -5.97
CA ILE A 334 10.97 19.47 -7.41
C ILE A 334 11.68 18.15 -7.68
N THR A 335 12.94 18.03 -7.24
CA THR A 335 13.78 16.85 -7.43
C THR A 335 13.22 15.63 -6.68
N ALA A 336 12.57 15.82 -5.54
CA ALA A 336 11.88 14.75 -4.83
C ALA A 336 10.57 14.32 -5.49
N SER A 337 10.02 15.00 -6.49
CA SER A 337 8.69 14.70 -7.04
C SER A 337 8.79 13.73 -8.24
N PRO A 338 8.36 12.46 -8.13
CA PRO A 338 8.36 11.51 -9.25
C PRO A 338 7.77 12.05 -10.56
N VAL A 339 6.71 12.87 -10.49
CA VAL A 339 6.04 13.43 -11.68
C VAL A 339 6.98 14.23 -12.59
N ASN A 340 8.05 14.82 -12.02
CA ASN A 340 9.03 15.63 -12.75
C ASN A 340 10.10 14.79 -13.47
N HIS A 341 10.15 13.49 -13.20
CA HIS A 341 11.13 12.56 -13.77
C HIS A 341 10.53 11.62 -14.81
N VAL A 342 9.25 11.80 -15.14
CA VAL A 342 8.60 11.00 -16.18
C VAL A 342 9.25 11.27 -17.54
N SER A 343 9.74 10.22 -18.17
CA SER A 343 10.35 10.22 -19.50
C SER A 343 9.72 9.15 -20.40
N PRO A 344 9.98 9.18 -21.72
CA PRO A 344 9.51 8.15 -22.66
C PRO A 344 10.00 6.73 -22.30
N ASP A 345 11.14 6.64 -21.62
CA ASP A 345 11.79 5.40 -21.20
C ASP A 345 11.30 4.89 -19.83
N ALA A 346 10.31 5.55 -19.22
CA ALA A 346 9.71 5.06 -17.99
C ALA A 346 9.23 3.60 -18.16
N PRO A 347 9.49 2.70 -17.19
CA PRO A 347 9.03 1.32 -17.27
C PRO A 347 7.49 1.26 -17.21
N PRO A 348 6.86 0.10 -17.50
CA PRO A 348 5.43 -0.08 -17.25
C PRO A 348 5.04 0.26 -15.81
N PHE A 349 3.95 1.02 -15.65
CA PHE A 349 3.42 1.44 -14.34
C PHE A 349 2.03 0.85 -14.08
N PHE A 350 1.80 0.37 -12.87
CA PHE A 350 0.47 0.12 -12.32
C PHE A 350 0.25 0.90 -11.03
N VAL A 351 -0.42 2.04 -11.13
CA VAL A 351 -0.72 2.94 -10.01
C VAL A 351 -2.05 2.56 -9.38
N LEU A 352 -2.07 2.36 -8.06
CA LEU A 352 -3.29 2.05 -7.30
C LEU A 352 -3.56 3.10 -6.23
N HIS A 353 -4.77 3.65 -6.16
CA HIS A 353 -5.11 4.67 -5.16
C HIS A 353 -6.55 4.52 -4.66
N GLY A 354 -6.76 4.71 -3.37
CA GLY A 354 -8.11 4.74 -2.79
C GLY A 354 -8.81 6.08 -3.05
N ARG A 355 -10.01 6.07 -3.61
CA ARG A 355 -10.79 7.31 -3.88
C ARG A 355 -11.08 8.12 -2.62
N ASN A 356 -11.21 7.45 -1.48
CA ASN A 356 -11.57 8.06 -0.20
C ASN A 356 -10.36 8.29 0.72
N ASP A 357 -9.14 8.15 0.18
CA ASP A 357 -7.91 8.39 0.91
C ASP A 357 -7.92 9.77 1.58
N SER A 358 -7.83 9.76 2.92
CA SER A 358 -7.89 10.95 3.76
C SER A 358 -6.52 11.48 4.18
N LEU A 359 -5.43 10.79 3.82
CA LEU A 359 -4.05 11.18 4.14
C LEU A 359 -3.27 11.66 2.91
N VAL A 360 -3.49 11.02 1.76
CA VAL A 360 -2.91 11.40 0.47
C VAL A 360 -4.04 11.56 -0.54
N PRO A 361 -4.38 12.80 -0.93
CA PRO A 361 -5.46 13.04 -1.89
C PRO A 361 -5.26 12.26 -3.19
N VAL A 362 -6.34 11.70 -3.72
CA VAL A 362 -6.33 10.91 -4.97
C VAL A 362 -5.84 11.72 -6.17
N GLU A 363 -5.93 13.05 -6.09
CA GLU A 363 -5.40 14.01 -7.05
C GLU A 363 -3.89 13.89 -7.28
N GLN A 364 -3.13 13.35 -6.30
CA GLN A 364 -1.73 12.98 -6.48
C GLN A 364 -1.57 11.91 -7.56
N ALA A 365 -2.30 10.80 -7.46
CA ALA A 365 -2.22 9.73 -8.46
C ALA A 365 -2.80 10.17 -9.80
N ARG A 366 -3.91 10.92 -9.81
CA ARG A 366 -4.52 11.40 -11.07
C ARG A 366 -3.54 12.24 -11.89
N GLY A 367 -2.89 13.23 -11.27
CA GLY A 367 -1.92 14.08 -11.97
C GLY A 367 -0.67 13.30 -12.41
N PHE A 368 -0.21 12.35 -11.60
CA PHE A 368 0.93 11.50 -11.95
C PHE A 368 0.64 10.56 -13.12
N VAL A 369 -0.52 9.89 -13.10
CA VAL A 369 -0.97 8.99 -14.17
C VAL A 369 -1.23 9.75 -15.46
N GLU A 370 -1.81 10.95 -15.38
CA GLU A 370 -1.97 11.82 -16.55
C GLU A 370 -0.61 12.12 -17.18
N ARG A 371 0.38 12.53 -16.37
CA ARG A 371 1.73 12.79 -16.87
C ARG A 371 2.40 11.53 -17.46
N LEU A 372 2.26 10.37 -16.81
CA LEU A 372 2.77 9.10 -17.32
C LEU A 372 2.17 8.77 -18.70
N ARG A 373 0.84 8.84 -18.83
CA ARG A 373 0.14 8.55 -20.10
C ARG A 373 0.49 9.51 -21.23
N GLN A 374 0.85 10.75 -20.90
CA GLN A 374 1.25 11.76 -21.89
C GLN A 374 2.66 11.54 -22.44
N VAL A 375 3.53 10.82 -21.72
CA VAL A 375 4.98 10.83 -22.00
C VAL A 375 5.57 9.44 -22.18
N SER A 376 5.20 8.48 -21.33
CA SER A 376 5.77 7.13 -21.35
C SER A 376 5.33 6.39 -22.61
N ASN A 377 6.26 5.65 -23.22
CA ASN A 377 5.96 4.73 -24.31
C ASN A 377 5.50 3.34 -23.81
N GLN A 378 5.48 3.13 -22.49
CA GLN A 378 5.12 1.86 -21.87
C GLN A 378 3.69 1.88 -21.32
N PRO A 379 3.06 0.71 -21.10
CA PRO A 379 1.72 0.64 -20.53
C PRO A 379 1.60 1.34 -19.16
N VAL A 380 0.50 2.09 -18.99
CA VAL A 380 0.15 2.78 -17.73
C VAL A 380 -1.24 2.35 -17.27
N VAL A 381 -1.27 1.44 -16.31
CA VAL A 381 -2.48 0.97 -15.64
C VAL A 381 -2.76 1.85 -14.42
N TYR A 382 -4.02 2.26 -14.24
CA TYR A 382 -4.44 3.05 -13.07
C TYR A 382 -5.75 2.52 -12.49
N ALA A 383 -5.70 2.06 -11.24
CA ALA A 383 -6.87 1.62 -10.49
C ALA A 383 -7.22 2.62 -9.38
N GLU A 384 -8.32 3.33 -9.56
CA GLU A 384 -8.93 4.16 -8.52
C GLU A 384 -10.02 3.38 -7.78
N LEU A 385 -9.74 2.93 -6.56
CA LEU A 385 -10.63 2.04 -5.83
C LEU A 385 -11.72 2.82 -5.08
N PRO A 386 -13.02 2.59 -5.36
CA PRO A 386 -14.11 3.30 -4.69
C PRO A 386 -14.16 2.93 -3.20
N PHE A 387 -14.59 3.88 -2.38
CA PHE A 387 -14.72 3.75 -0.91
C PHE A 387 -13.44 3.39 -0.15
N THR A 388 -12.30 3.36 -0.83
CA THR A 388 -11.08 2.78 -0.28
C THR A 388 -10.23 3.87 0.38
N GLN A 389 -9.68 3.58 1.56
CA GLN A 389 -8.84 4.47 2.37
C GLN A 389 -7.35 4.28 2.07
N HIS A 390 -6.52 5.18 2.62
CA HIS A 390 -5.07 5.02 2.66
C HIS A 390 -4.67 3.71 3.34
N ALA A 391 -3.64 3.02 2.83
CA ALA A 391 -3.12 1.80 3.43
C ALA A 391 -4.10 0.61 3.44
N PHE A 392 -4.95 0.49 2.41
CA PHE A 392 -5.95 -0.58 2.31
C PHE A 392 -5.37 -2.01 2.18
N ASP A 393 -4.08 -2.14 1.88
CA ASP A 393 -3.35 -3.41 1.71
C ASP A 393 -2.66 -3.90 3.00
N ILE A 394 -2.78 -3.19 4.13
CA ILE A 394 -2.17 -3.63 5.40
C ILE A 394 -2.92 -4.79 6.06
N PHE A 395 -4.20 -4.95 5.73
CA PHE A 395 -5.02 -6.05 6.20
C PHE A 395 -5.17 -7.11 5.12
N GLY A 396 -5.30 -8.37 5.53
CA GLY A 396 -5.71 -9.46 4.63
C GLY A 396 -7.20 -9.41 4.30
N SER A 397 -7.68 -8.27 3.79
CA SER A 397 -9.07 -8.06 3.38
C SER A 397 -9.35 -8.67 2.00
N ALA A 398 -10.63 -8.83 1.64
CA ALA A 398 -11.02 -9.26 0.30
C ALA A 398 -10.49 -8.30 -0.78
N ARG A 399 -10.48 -6.99 -0.50
CA ARG A 399 -9.95 -5.97 -1.40
C ARG A 399 -8.46 -6.15 -1.63
N ALA A 400 -7.68 -6.28 -0.55
CA ALA A 400 -6.24 -6.50 -0.65
C ALA A 400 -5.89 -7.78 -1.43
N ALA A 401 -6.69 -8.84 -1.27
CA ALA A 401 -6.53 -10.07 -2.03
C ALA A 401 -6.79 -9.86 -3.54
N HIS A 402 -7.89 -9.20 -3.91
CA HIS A 402 -8.15 -8.86 -5.31
C HIS A 402 -7.08 -7.94 -5.90
N THR A 403 -6.58 -6.98 -5.13
CA THR A 403 -5.49 -6.11 -5.54
C THR A 403 -4.21 -6.91 -5.79
N ALA A 404 -3.87 -7.87 -4.93
CA ALA A 404 -2.70 -8.72 -5.14
C ALA A 404 -2.79 -9.51 -6.46
N VAL A 405 -3.96 -10.08 -6.76
CA VAL A 405 -4.22 -10.77 -8.04
C VAL A 405 -4.11 -9.82 -9.23
N ALA A 406 -4.67 -8.60 -9.13
CA ALA A 406 -4.58 -7.64 -10.22
C ALA A 406 -3.13 -7.20 -10.51
N VAL A 407 -2.33 -7.00 -9.46
CA VAL A 407 -0.90 -6.70 -9.59
C VAL A 407 -0.16 -7.88 -10.24
N GLU A 408 -0.48 -9.10 -9.85
CA GLU A 408 0.07 -10.31 -10.46
C GLU A 408 -0.25 -10.40 -11.96
N GLN A 409 -1.49 -10.14 -12.37
CA GLN A 409 -1.88 -10.13 -13.78
C GLN A 409 -1.12 -9.08 -14.59
N PHE A 410 -0.96 -7.87 -14.05
CA PHE A 410 -0.13 -6.83 -14.67
C PHE A 410 1.33 -7.29 -14.83
N LEU A 411 1.91 -7.88 -13.78
CA LEU A 411 3.29 -8.34 -13.81
C LEU A 411 3.49 -9.54 -14.74
N ALA A 412 2.49 -10.42 -14.86
CA ALA A 412 2.49 -11.54 -15.81
C ALA A 412 2.56 -11.04 -17.26
N GLU A 413 1.76 -10.02 -17.60
CA GLU A 413 1.80 -9.38 -18.93
C GLU A 413 3.18 -8.79 -19.21
N VAL A 414 3.71 -7.96 -18.31
CA VAL A 414 5.03 -7.32 -18.46
C VAL A 414 6.14 -8.38 -18.60
N TYR A 415 6.09 -9.44 -17.80
CA TYR A 415 7.05 -10.54 -17.86
C TYR A 415 6.98 -11.29 -19.19
N ALA A 416 5.78 -11.63 -19.65
CA ALA A 416 5.56 -12.35 -20.90
C ALA A 416 6.03 -11.53 -22.12
N SER A 417 5.66 -10.25 -22.20
CA SER A 417 6.09 -9.36 -23.28
C SER A 417 7.61 -9.23 -23.35
N ARG A 418 8.30 -9.13 -22.20
CA ARG A 418 9.77 -9.07 -22.15
C ARG A 418 10.41 -10.38 -22.61
N ARG A 419 9.87 -11.52 -22.20
CA ARG A 419 10.37 -12.83 -22.66
C ARG A 419 10.24 -12.99 -24.17
N GLN A 420 9.15 -12.52 -24.75
CA GLN A 420 8.95 -12.52 -26.20
C GLN A 420 9.95 -11.59 -26.90
N ALA A 421 10.14 -10.36 -26.38
CA ALA A 421 11.09 -9.40 -26.93
C ALA A 421 12.56 -9.88 -26.87
N ASN A 422 12.93 -10.67 -25.88
CA ASN A 422 14.28 -11.25 -25.77
C ASN A 422 14.48 -12.50 -26.66
N ALA A 423 13.40 -13.10 -27.16
CA ALA A 423 13.44 -14.30 -28.00
C ALA A 423 13.36 -13.97 -29.51
N ALA A 424 12.87 -12.78 -29.85
CA ALA A 424 12.91 -12.19 -31.20
C ALA A 424 14.26 -11.52 -31.44
#